data_AF-A0A197SQ47-F1
#
_entry.id   AF-A0A197SQ47-F1
#
_cell.length_a   1.000
_cell.length_b   1.000
_cell.length_c   1.000
_cell.angle_alpha   90.00
_cell.angle_beta   90.00
_cell.angle_gamma   90.00
#
_symmetry.space_group_name_H-M   'P 1'
#
loop_
_entity.id
_entity.type
_entity.pdbx_description
1 polymer ?
#
loop_
_entity_poly.entity_id
_entity_poly.type
_entity_poly.pdbx_seq_one_letter_code
_entity_poly.pdbx_strand_id
1 'polypeptide(L)'
;MSRAYAPYSGYPVGAAALVDDGRTVTGCNVENASYGLALCAECGLVSALRLGGGGRLTHFVCVDGHGAVLVPCGRCRQLLFEHGGPELLLETPDGILPLSAMLPQAFGPDHLKQPLK
;
A
#
# COMPACT_ATOMS: atom_id res chain seq x y z
N MET A 1 14.74 -4.49 -6.03
CA MET A 1 13.54 -4.01 -6.75
C MET A 1 13.80 -3.97 -8.26
N SER A 2 13.71 -5.09 -8.98
CA SER A 2 14.09 -5.17 -10.41
C SER A 2 12.94 -5.18 -11.41
N ARG A 3 11.68 -5.16 -10.94
CA ARG A 3 10.48 -5.35 -11.79
C ARG A 3 9.61 -4.11 -11.97
N ALA A 4 9.94 -3.00 -11.30
CA ALA A 4 9.21 -1.75 -11.44
C ALA A 4 9.28 -1.25 -12.90
N TYR A 5 8.14 -0.85 -13.45
CA TYR A 5 8.08 -0.17 -14.73
C TYR A 5 7.97 1.33 -14.46
N ALA A 6 9.12 2.00 -14.38
CA ALA A 6 9.21 3.43 -14.06
C ALA A 6 10.07 4.23 -15.05
N PRO A 7 9.85 4.11 -16.38
CA PRO A 7 10.69 4.78 -17.37
C PRO A 7 10.49 6.30 -17.43
N TYR A 8 9.39 6.83 -16.89
CA TYR A 8 9.06 8.25 -16.97
C TYR A 8 9.63 9.02 -15.78
N SER A 9 9.46 8.52 -14.56
CA SER A 9 10.06 9.17 -13.37
C SER A 9 11.51 8.76 -13.13
N GLY A 10 11.92 7.58 -13.59
CA GLY A 10 13.19 6.97 -13.17
C GLY A 10 13.20 6.58 -11.68
N TYR A 11 12.03 6.48 -11.04
CA TYR A 11 11.90 6.24 -9.60
C TYR A 11 11.20 4.89 -9.32
N PRO A 12 11.96 3.78 -9.28
CA PRO A 12 11.39 2.47 -8.99
C PRO A 12 11.05 2.35 -7.50
N VAL A 13 9.85 1.83 -7.23
CA VAL A 13 9.34 1.56 -5.88
C VAL A 13 8.86 0.13 -5.86
N GLY A 14 9.06 -0.54 -4.73
CA GLY A 14 8.28 -1.74 -4.45
C GLY A 14 7.85 -1.85 -3.00
N ALA A 15 6.93 -2.78 -2.79
CA ALA A 15 6.26 -2.98 -1.53
C ALA A 15 6.14 -4.48 -1.23
N ALA A 16 6.15 -4.81 0.06
CA ALA A 16 5.87 -6.13 0.57
C ALA A 16 4.96 -6.04 1.80
N ALA A 17 4.12 -7.05 2.00
CA ALA A 17 3.26 -7.13 3.17
C ALA A 17 3.05 -8.57 3.62
N LEU A 18 2.94 -8.77 4.93
CA LEU A 18 2.55 -10.03 5.54
C LEU A 18 1.02 -10.07 5.66
N VAL A 19 0.44 -11.21 5.27
CA VAL A 19 -0.99 -11.49 5.40
C VAL A 19 -1.24 -12.28 6.68
N ASP A 20 -2.45 -12.23 7.22
CA ASP A 20 -2.89 -12.95 8.41
C ASP A 20 -2.79 -14.48 8.33
N ASP A 21 -2.74 -15.04 7.12
CA ASP A 21 -2.47 -16.46 6.86
C ASP A 21 -0.97 -16.82 6.75
N GLY A 22 -0.08 -15.85 6.98
CA GLY A 22 1.37 -16.02 7.00
C GLY A 22 2.05 -15.86 5.63
N ARG A 23 1.31 -15.67 4.53
CA ARG A 23 1.93 -15.46 3.21
C ARG A 23 2.45 -14.04 3.06
N THR A 24 3.45 -13.85 2.20
CA THR A 24 3.91 -12.53 1.79
C THR A 24 3.37 -12.18 0.41
N VAL A 25 2.85 -10.98 0.25
CA VAL A 25 2.44 -10.41 -1.04
C VAL A 25 3.33 -9.22 -1.38
N THR A 26 3.61 -9.02 -2.66
CA THR A 26 4.54 -7.99 -3.14
C THR A 26 3.98 -7.22 -4.32
N GLY A 27 4.44 -5.99 -4.50
CA GLY A 27 4.11 -5.17 -5.66
C GLY A 27 5.25 -4.22 -6.05
N CYS A 28 5.13 -3.62 -7.24
CA CYS A 28 6.04 -2.60 -7.75
C CYS A 28 5.25 -1.54 -8.52
N ASN A 29 5.78 -0.32 -8.63
CA ASN A 29 5.08 0.73 -9.39
C ASN A 29 5.10 0.43 -10.89
N VAL A 30 3.99 0.78 -11.55
CA VAL A 30 3.81 0.65 -12.99
C VAL A 30 3.30 1.98 -13.52
N GLU A 31 4.17 2.69 -14.22
CA GLU A 31 3.85 3.98 -14.80
C GLU A 31 3.13 3.85 -16.15
N ASN A 32 2.58 4.98 -16.60
CA ASN A 32 1.87 5.09 -17.85
C ASN A 32 2.15 6.46 -18.48
N ALA A 33 2.11 6.52 -19.83
CA ALA A 33 2.28 7.78 -20.56
C ALA A 33 1.22 8.84 -20.19
N SER A 34 0.01 8.41 -19.84
CA SER A 34 -0.97 9.26 -19.14
C SER A 34 -0.70 9.16 -17.65
N TYR A 35 0.07 10.12 -17.10
CA TYR A 35 0.71 9.98 -15.79
C TYR A 35 -0.28 9.72 -14.64
N GLY A 36 -1.52 10.22 -14.74
CA GLY A 36 -2.59 9.98 -13.76
C GLY A 36 -3.05 8.51 -13.66
N LEU A 37 -2.68 7.66 -14.62
CA LEU A 37 -2.98 6.23 -14.62
C LEU A 37 -1.89 5.39 -13.91
N ALA A 38 -0.81 6.02 -13.44
CA ALA A 38 0.26 5.32 -12.77
C ALA A 38 -0.22 4.60 -11.49
N LEU A 39 0.19 3.34 -11.38
CA LEU A 39 -0.11 2.48 -10.23
C LEU A 39 1.09 2.48 -9.30
N CYS A 40 0.88 2.81 -8.03
CA CYS A 40 1.91 2.65 -7.02
C CYS A 40 2.15 1.17 -6.70
N ALA A 41 3.27 0.85 -6.06
CA ALA A 41 3.61 -0.52 -5.69
C ALA A 41 2.55 -1.21 -4.82
N GLU A 42 1.97 -0.44 -3.91
CA GLU A 42 0.92 -0.85 -2.99
C GLU A 42 -0.37 -1.27 -3.73
N CYS A 43 -0.65 -0.66 -4.89
CA CYS A 43 -1.80 -1.05 -5.73
C CYS A 43 -1.61 -2.47 -6.27
N GLY A 44 -0.43 -2.75 -6.85
CA GLY A 44 -0.11 -4.09 -7.34
C GLY A 44 -0.08 -5.14 -6.24
N LEU A 45 0.42 -4.77 -5.05
CA LEU A 45 0.41 -5.62 -3.87
C LEU A 45 -1.01 -6.00 -3.43
N VAL A 46 -1.94 -5.04 -3.39
CA VAL A 46 -3.34 -5.32 -3.04
C VAL A 46 -4.05 -6.14 -4.13
N SER A 47 -3.74 -5.91 -5.40
CA SER A 47 -4.21 -6.81 -6.47
C SER A 47 -3.70 -8.24 -6.23
N ALA A 48 -2.42 -8.41 -5.87
CA ALA A 48 -1.86 -9.72 -5.54
C ALA A 48 -2.50 -10.36 -4.29
N LEU A 49 -2.82 -9.55 -3.26
CA LEU A 49 -3.59 -10.01 -2.10
C LEU A 49 -4.93 -10.63 -2.52
N ARG A 50 -5.70 -9.94 -3.36
CA ARG A 50 -7.02 -10.43 -3.81
C ARG A 50 -6.91 -11.66 -4.71
N LEU A 51 -5.98 -11.66 -5.67
CA LEU A 51 -5.75 -12.80 -6.55
C LEU A 51 -5.27 -14.04 -5.78
N GLY A 52 -4.53 -13.84 -4.70
CA GLY A 52 -4.01 -14.92 -3.85
C GLY A 52 -5.00 -15.47 -2.81
N GLY A 53 -6.29 -15.08 -2.85
CA GLY A 53 -7.32 -15.60 -1.93
C GLY A 53 -7.80 -14.64 -0.85
N GLY A 54 -7.35 -13.38 -0.85
CA GLY A 54 -7.80 -12.38 0.14
C GLY A 54 -7.14 -12.52 1.51
N GLY A 55 -7.81 -12.14 2.60
CA GLY A 55 -7.20 -12.03 3.93
C GLY A 55 -6.90 -10.58 4.32
N ARG A 56 -6.22 -10.42 5.46
CA ARG A 56 -5.89 -9.11 6.05
C ARG A 56 -4.39 -8.87 6.06
N LEU A 57 -3.98 -7.65 5.74
CA LEU A 57 -2.58 -7.23 5.87
C LEU A 57 -2.28 -6.96 7.35
N THR A 58 -1.14 -7.44 7.84
CA THR A 58 -0.70 -7.26 9.24
C THR A 58 0.54 -6.39 9.36
N HIS A 59 1.47 -6.52 8.42
CA HIS A 59 2.72 -5.74 8.35
C HIS A 59 2.96 -5.30 6.91
N PHE A 60 3.51 -4.10 6.71
CA PHE A 60 3.77 -3.50 5.41
C PHE A 60 5.09 -2.73 5.39
N VAL A 61 5.80 -2.79 4.27
CA VAL A 61 6.93 -1.91 3.97
C VAL A 61 6.92 -1.54 2.49
N CYS A 62 7.32 -0.32 2.16
CA CYS A 62 7.72 0.05 0.80
C CYS A 62 9.08 0.74 0.78
N VAL A 63 9.82 0.55 -0.30
CA VAL A 63 11.18 1.06 -0.47
C VAL A 63 11.40 1.59 -1.89
N ASP A 64 12.37 2.49 -2.03
CA ASP A 64 12.84 2.96 -3.33
C ASP A 64 13.81 1.95 -4.01
N GLY A 65 14.37 2.35 -5.15
CA GLY A 65 15.33 1.57 -5.93
C GLY A 65 16.64 1.23 -5.20
N HIS A 66 16.97 2.00 -4.16
CA HIS A 66 18.17 1.84 -3.34
C HIS A 66 17.87 1.07 -2.04
N GLY A 67 16.61 0.70 -1.79
CA GLY A 67 16.19 0.01 -0.59
C GLY A 67 15.93 0.94 0.60
N ALA A 68 15.91 2.26 0.40
CA ALA A 68 15.54 3.19 1.45
C ALA A 68 14.03 3.09 1.73
N VAL A 69 13.66 3.02 3.01
CA VAL A 69 12.25 2.96 3.45
C VAL A 69 11.51 4.23 3.05
N LEU A 70 10.34 4.05 2.45
CA LEU A 70 9.42 5.11 2.06
C LEU A 70 8.13 5.05 2.86
N VAL A 71 7.39 6.16 2.82
CA VAL A 71 6.03 6.24 3.37
C VAL A 71 5.02 6.15 2.23
N PRO A 72 3.96 5.34 2.32
CA PRO A 72 2.95 5.25 1.28
C PRO A 72 2.26 6.60 1.05
N CYS A 73 1.93 6.90 -0.20
CA CYS A 73 1.22 8.12 -0.56
C CYS A 73 -0.22 8.09 -0.04
N GLY A 74 -0.90 9.24 0.01
CA GLY A 74 -2.26 9.35 0.57
C GLY A 74 -3.27 8.37 -0.05
N ARG A 75 -3.21 8.17 -1.37
CA ARG A 75 -4.03 7.17 -2.08
C ARG A 75 -3.77 5.75 -1.57
N CYS A 76 -2.51 5.39 -1.39
CA CYS A 76 -2.11 4.05 -0.95
C CYS A 76 -2.44 3.81 0.52
N ARG A 77 -2.35 4.84 1.38
CA ARG A 77 -2.81 4.74 2.78
C ARG A 77 -4.27 4.31 2.85
N GLN A 78 -5.14 4.92 2.05
CA GLN A 78 -6.57 4.56 2.02
C GLN A 78 -6.81 3.14 1.50
N LEU A 79 -6.06 2.72 0.49
CA LEU A 79 -6.12 1.38 -0.08
C LEU A 79 -5.63 0.31 0.91
N LEU A 80 -4.54 0.58 1.63
CA LEU A 80 -4.04 -0.27 2.71
C LEU A 80 -5.01 -0.30 3.90
N PHE A 81 -5.68 0.82 4.22
CA PHE A 81 -6.65 0.89 5.30
C PHE A 81 -7.83 -0.07 5.10
N GLU A 82 -8.33 -0.19 3.87
CA GLU A 82 -9.39 -1.16 3.53
C GLU A 82 -8.99 -2.62 3.85
N HIS A 83 -7.69 -2.95 3.68
CA HIS A 83 -7.20 -4.33 3.76
C HIS A 83 -6.43 -4.68 5.03
N GLY A 84 -5.95 -3.70 5.78
CA GLY A 84 -5.22 -3.89 7.05
C GLY A 84 -5.83 -3.14 8.24
N GLY A 85 -6.65 -2.12 8.00
CA GLY A 85 -7.28 -1.32 9.04
C GLY A 85 -6.30 -0.40 9.78
N PRO A 86 -6.76 0.25 10.87
CA PRO A 86 -5.93 1.21 11.62
C PRO A 86 -4.69 0.57 12.27
N GLU A 87 -4.75 -0.73 12.58
CA GLU A 87 -3.70 -1.48 13.28
C GLU A 87 -2.63 -2.08 12.34
N LEU A 88 -2.77 -1.92 11.02
CA LEU A 88 -1.73 -2.35 10.08
C LEU A 88 -0.40 -1.68 10.45
N LEU A 89 0.64 -2.47 10.72
CA LEU A 89 1.96 -1.96 11.09
C LEU A 89 2.79 -1.66 9.84
N LEU A 90 3.32 -0.44 9.77
CA LEU A 90 4.15 0.04 8.67
C LEU A 90 5.58 0.23 9.17
N GLU A 91 6.55 -0.29 8.43
CA GLU A 91 7.93 0.17 8.57
C GLU A 91 8.06 1.55 7.93
N THR A 92 8.57 2.51 8.70
CA THR A 92 8.70 3.92 8.31
C THR A 92 10.10 4.43 8.64
N PRO A 93 10.54 5.58 8.11
CA PRO A 93 11.80 6.20 8.50
C PRO A 93 11.91 6.49 10.01
N ASP A 94 10.79 6.67 10.71
CA ASP A 94 10.73 6.92 12.16
C ASP A 94 10.54 5.62 12.99
N GLY A 95 10.66 4.46 12.35
CA GLY A 95 10.42 3.14 12.96
C GLY A 95 9.05 2.57 12.62
N ILE A 96 8.63 1.54 13.34
CA ILE A 96 7.37 0.85 13.09
C ILE A 96 6.21 1.64 13.70
N LEU A 97 5.23 2.03 12.87
CA LEU A 97 4.06 2.80 13.28
C LEU A 97 2.77 2.18 12.73
N PRO A 98 1.63 2.27 13.46
CA PRO A 98 0.35 1.82 12.93
C PRO A 98 -0.14 2.78 11.83
N LEU A 99 -0.93 2.26 10.87
CA LEU A 99 -1.49 3.05 9.78
C LEU A 99 -2.35 4.22 10.29
N SER A 100 -2.98 4.07 11.46
CA SER A 100 -3.73 5.14 12.14
C SER A 100 -2.89 6.39 12.43
N ALA A 101 -1.58 6.27 12.61
CA ALA A 101 -0.68 7.42 12.79
C ALA A 101 -0.46 8.21 11.47
N MET A 102 -0.65 7.55 10.32
CA MET A 102 -0.43 8.14 8.99
C MET A 102 -1.73 8.53 8.27
N LEU A 103 -2.85 7.94 8.68
CA LEU A 103 -4.18 8.24 8.18
C LEU A 103 -5.18 8.35 9.35
N PRO A 104 -5.02 9.36 10.22
CA PRO A 104 -5.96 9.59 11.31
C PRO A 104 -7.34 9.93 10.75
N GLN A 105 -8.39 9.46 11.42
CA GLN A 105 -9.78 9.71 11.04
C GLN A 105 -10.08 9.30 9.58
N ALA A 106 -9.52 8.17 9.15
CA ALA A 106 -9.68 7.65 7.79
C ALA A 106 -11.16 7.50 7.42
N PHE A 107 -11.50 7.89 6.19
CA PHE A 107 -12.76 7.50 5.58
C PHE A 107 -12.80 5.97 5.41
N GLY A 108 -13.98 5.36 5.45
CA GLY A 108 -14.09 3.90 5.39
C GLY A 108 -15.53 3.40 5.44
N PRO A 109 -15.74 2.07 5.48
CA PRO A 109 -17.06 1.45 5.39
C PRO A 109 -18.08 1.97 6.40
N ASP A 110 -17.64 2.37 7.60
CA ASP A 110 -18.55 2.90 8.63
C ASP A 110 -19.17 4.25 8.26
N HIS A 111 -18.50 5.04 7.41
CA HIS A 111 -19.04 6.29 6.89
C HIS A 111 -20.09 6.06 5.80
N LEU A 112 -20.02 4.93 5.08
CA LEU A 112 -20.97 4.57 4.01
C LEU A 112 -22.29 4.01 4.54
N LYS A 113 -22.34 3.58 5.80
CA LYS A 113 -23.53 2.98 6.43
C LYS A 113 -24.57 4.01 6.89
N GLN A 114 -24.26 5.31 6.84
CA GLN A 114 -25.21 6.35 7.20
C GLN A 114 -26.13 6.65 6.00
N PRO A 115 -27.46 6.55 6.14
CA PRO A 115 -28.36 6.98 5.08
C PRO A 115 -28.13 8.47 4.84
N LEU A 116 -27.96 8.85 3.56
CA LEU A 116 -28.00 10.25 3.15
C LEU A 116 -29.35 10.80 3.58
N LYS A 117 -29.34 11.78 4.50
CA LYS A 117 -30.54 12.54 4.86
C LYS A 117 -31.06 13.33 3.67
#